data_AF-A0A0P9F9P1-F1
#
_entry.id   AF-A0A0P9F9P1-F1
#
_cell.length_a   1.000
_cell.length_b   1.000
_cell.length_c   1.000
_cell.angle_alpha   90.00
_cell.angle_beta   90.00
_cell.angle_gamma   90.00
#
_symmetry.space_group_name_H-M   'P 1'
#
loop_
_entity.id
_entity.type
_entity.pdbx_description
1 polymer ?
#
loop_
_entity_poly.entity_id
_entity_poly.type
_entity_poly.pdbx_seq_one_letter_code
_entity_poly.pdbx_strand_id
1 'polypeptide(L)'
;DLLGDLPRAEEIWRAMLPITATLAAQKSIVNRRWLAIARYEQDDLPGALALFHDSLADARRHNDMRSVLGNTLKIASIALEQGDLAGAAAALDECREGAEQLRDRRRLSELNCLSARLYDAKGERAAASAALGQAIDLFRRMGMRHDLAAAERELVALAAGEKSLEKGS
;
A
#
# COMPACT_ATOMS: atom_id res chain seq x y z
N ASP A 1 15.72 -16.68 7.99
CA ASP A 1 14.56 -16.15 7.29
C ASP A 1 13.79 -15.25 8.25
N LEU A 2 13.85 -13.93 8.04
CA LEU A 2 13.17 -12.96 8.91
C LEU A 2 11.66 -12.86 8.63
N LEU A 3 11.16 -13.55 7.61
CA LEU A 3 9.72 -13.68 7.31
C LEU A 3 9.08 -14.88 8.04
N GLY A 4 9.87 -15.73 8.70
CA GLY A 4 9.38 -16.99 9.30
C GLY A 4 8.87 -16.92 10.74
N ASP A 5 8.97 -15.77 11.42
CA ASP A 5 8.57 -15.64 12.83
C ASP A 5 7.96 -14.25 13.09
N LEU A 6 6.76 -14.04 12.55
CA LEU A 6 5.99 -12.80 12.69
C LEU A 6 5.72 -12.41 14.16
N PRO A 7 5.41 -13.35 15.08
CA PRO A 7 5.28 -13.03 16.51
C PRO A 7 6.57 -12.46 17.10
N ARG A 8 7.72 -13.10 16.84
CA ARG A 8 9.01 -12.58 17.32
C ARG A 8 9.35 -11.22 16.73
N ALA A 9 9.02 -11.02 15.47
CA ALA A 9 9.27 -9.76 14.82
C ALA A 9 8.42 -8.64 15.47
N GLU A 10 7.13 -8.90 15.72
CA GLU A 10 6.27 -8.02 16.53
C GLU A 10 6.86 -7.71 17.91
N GLU A 11 7.29 -8.74 18.65
CA GLU A 11 7.92 -8.56 19.96
C GLU A 11 9.13 -7.61 19.89
N ILE A 12 9.99 -7.78 18.87
CA ILE A 12 11.15 -6.91 18.63
C ILE A 12 10.70 -5.47 18.39
N TRP A 13 9.77 -5.23 17.46
CA TRP A 13 9.34 -3.86 17.15
C TRP A 13 8.60 -3.20 18.32
N ARG A 14 7.82 -3.96 19.09
CA ARG A 14 7.19 -3.49 20.31
C ARG A 14 8.22 -3.09 21.36
N ALA A 15 9.21 -3.95 21.61
CA ALA A 15 10.28 -3.67 22.56
C ALA A 15 11.13 -2.45 22.16
N MET A 16 11.24 -2.17 20.86
CA MET A 16 11.94 -1.00 20.33
C MET A 16 11.17 0.32 20.47
N LEU A 17 9.86 0.32 20.75
CA LEU A 17 9.07 1.55 20.89
C LEU A 17 9.67 2.55 21.91
N PRO A 18 9.95 2.18 23.18
CA PRO A 18 10.54 3.12 24.14
C PRO A 18 11.92 3.62 23.72
N ILE A 19 12.71 2.79 23.04
CA ILE A 19 14.05 3.17 22.55
C ILE A 19 13.93 4.16 21.40
N THR A 20 13.09 3.88 20.41
CA THR A 20 12.93 4.74 19.24
C THR A 20 12.25 6.07 19.57
N ALA A 21 11.46 6.13 20.65
CA ALA A 21 10.90 7.38 21.19
C ALA A 21 11.97 8.35 21.69
N THR A 22 13.17 7.88 22.06
CA THR A 22 14.29 8.75 22.45
C THR A 22 15.24 9.07 21.29
N LEU A 23 14.96 8.56 20.08
CA LEU A 23 15.74 8.82 18.87
C LEU A 23 15.08 9.89 17.99
N ALA A 24 15.69 10.18 16.83
CA ALA A 24 15.08 11.03 15.82
C ALA A 24 13.67 10.50 15.45
N ALA A 25 12.71 11.42 15.31
CA ALA A 25 11.29 11.10 15.09
C ALA A 25 11.05 10.06 13.98
N GLN A 26 11.83 10.16 12.89
CA GLN A 26 11.77 9.20 11.79
C GLN A 26 11.95 7.73 12.23
N LYS A 27 12.80 7.46 13.22
CA LYS A 27 13.01 6.10 13.74
C LYS A 27 11.77 5.57 14.46
N SER A 28 11.12 6.41 15.26
CA SER A 28 9.85 6.08 15.93
C SER A 28 8.74 5.82 14.91
N ILE A 29 8.60 6.72 13.92
CA ILE A 29 7.61 6.60 12.84
C ILE A 29 7.77 5.27 12.09
N VAL A 30 8.99 4.96 11.65
CA VAL A 30 9.30 3.74 10.91
C VAL A 30 9.10 2.49 11.78
N ASN A 31 9.51 2.51 13.05
CA ASN A 31 9.31 1.38 13.96
C ASN A 31 7.82 1.08 14.17
N ARG A 32 7.00 2.12 14.38
CA ARG A 32 5.55 1.96 14.52
C ARG A 32 4.91 1.39 13.25
N ARG A 33 5.36 1.83 12.07
CA ARG A 33 4.90 1.28 10.79
C ARG A 33 5.25 -0.20 10.63
N TRP A 34 6.45 -0.63 11.04
CA TRP A 34 6.82 -2.05 11.01
C TRP A 34 5.99 -2.88 11.97
N LEU A 35 5.72 -2.37 13.17
CA LEU A 35 4.80 -3.01 14.11
C LEU A 35 3.39 -3.14 13.51
N ALA A 36 2.91 -2.11 12.83
CA ALA A 36 1.61 -2.14 12.15
C ALA A 36 1.54 -3.24 11.08
N ILE A 37 2.61 -3.37 10.27
CA ILE A 37 2.72 -4.44 9.27
C ILE A 37 2.70 -5.81 9.95
N ALA A 38 3.43 -5.99 11.05
CA ALA A 38 3.45 -7.25 11.78
C ALA A 38 2.07 -7.67 12.27
N ARG A 39 1.30 -6.71 12.81
CA ARG A 39 -0.09 -6.93 13.25
C ARG A 39 -1.01 -7.27 12.10
N TYR A 40 -0.86 -6.57 10.97
CA TYR A 40 -1.63 -6.84 9.77
C TYR A 40 -1.43 -8.28 9.26
N GLU A 41 -0.17 -8.75 9.19
CA GLU A 41 0.14 -10.12 8.77
C GLU A 41 -0.32 -11.20 9.76
N GLN A 42 -0.67 -10.80 10.99
CA GLN A 42 -1.27 -11.67 12.02
C GLN A 42 -2.80 -11.57 12.08
N ASP A 43 -3.43 -10.92 11.10
CA ASP A 43 -4.89 -10.71 11.03
C ASP A 43 -5.44 -9.80 12.16
N ASP A 44 -4.57 -9.10 12.91
CA ASP A 44 -4.95 -8.05 13.86
C ASP A 44 -5.14 -6.72 13.11
N LEU A 45 -6.19 -6.68 12.28
CA LEU A 45 -6.53 -5.54 11.44
C LEU A 45 -6.81 -4.26 12.25
N PRO A 46 -7.58 -4.28 13.35
CA PRO A 46 -7.81 -3.10 14.17
C PRO A 46 -6.52 -2.56 14.80
N GLY A 47 -5.65 -3.45 15.31
CA GLY A 47 -4.36 -3.06 15.89
C GLY A 47 -3.41 -2.49 14.84
N ALA A 48 -3.38 -3.07 13.64
CA ALA A 48 -2.59 -2.55 12.52
C ALA A 48 -3.06 -1.15 12.10
N LEU A 49 -4.36 -0.95 11.90
CA LEU A 49 -4.93 0.35 11.52
C LEU A 49 -4.61 1.44 12.53
N ALA A 50 -4.79 1.16 13.83
CA ALA A 50 -4.44 2.12 14.89
C ALA A 50 -2.98 2.56 14.80
N LEU A 51 -2.05 1.60 14.61
CA LEU A 51 -0.63 1.89 14.48
C LEU A 51 -0.26 2.64 13.20
N PHE A 52 -0.90 2.34 12.06
CA PHE A 52 -0.71 3.10 10.82
C PHE A 52 -1.20 4.54 10.96
N HIS A 53 -2.36 4.77 11.59
CA HIS A 53 -2.89 6.11 11.82
C HIS A 53 -2.01 6.93 12.77
N ASP A 54 -1.54 6.33 13.86
CA ASP A 54 -0.59 6.98 14.77
C ASP A 54 0.72 7.34 14.04
N SER A 55 1.28 6.40 13.26
CA SER A 55 2.51 6.64 12.49
C SER A 55 2.32 7.73 11.44
N LEU A 56 1.15 7.77 10.79
CA LEU A 56 0.78 8.80 9.83
C LEU A 56 0.67 10.18 10.50
N ALA A 57 0.02 10.27 11.66
CA ALA A 57 -0.11 11.50 12.42
C ALA A 57 1.27 12.07 12.81
N ASP A 58 2.16 11.21 13.30
CA ASP A 58 3.53 11.61 13.64
C ASP A 58 4.34 12.00 12.40
N ALA A 59 4.21 11.26 11.29
CA ALA A 59 4.86 11.61 10.03
C ALA A 59 4.44 12.99 9.51
N ARG A 60 3.14 13.33 9.59
CA ARG A 60 2.63 14.66 9.23
C ARG A 60 3.19 15.75 10.14
N ARG A 61 3.20 15.53 11.46
CA ARG A 61 3.77 16.49 12.44
C ARG A 61 5.25 16.79 12.17
N HIS A 62 6.00 15.80 11.70
CA HIS A 62 7.43 15.93 11.42
C HIS A 62 7.76 16.22 9.95
N ASN A 63 6.76 16.47 9.10
CA ASN A 63 6.92 16.70 7.66
C ASN A 63 7.70 15.57 6.95
N ASP A 64 7.59 14.31 7.44
CA ASP A 64 8.19 13.15 6.79
C ASP A 64 7.26 12.61 5.70
N MET A 65 7.28 13.27 4.54
CA MET A 65 6.42 12.93 3.41
C MET A 65 6.60 11.48 2.94
N ARG A 66 7.82 10.92 3.02
CA ARG A 66 8.04 9.51 2.66
C ARG A 66 7.28 8.58 3.60
N SER A 67 7.25 8.87 4.89
CA SER A 67 6.49 8.06 5.85
C SER A 67 4.99 8.29 5.74
N VAL A 68 4.54 9.52 5.44
CA VAL A 68 3.12 9.82 5.13
C VAL A 68 2.62 8.90 4.03
N LEU A 69 3.26 8.90 2.86
CA LEU A 69 2.86 8.05 1.75
C LEU A 69 2.89 6.55 2.09
N GLY A 70 3.84 6.13 2.94
CA GLY A 70 3.99 4.72 3.33
C GLY A 70 2.91 4.21 4.26
N ASN A 71 2.40 5.06 5.13
CA ASN A 71 1.28 4.72 5.99
C ASN A 71 -0.03 4.82 5.22
N THR A 72 -0.22 5.88 4.43
CA THR A 72 -1.46 6.11 3.66
C THR A 72 -1.71 5.01 2.62
N LEU A 73 -0.69 4.52 1.90
CA LEU A 73 -0.87 3.37 0.97
C LEU A 73 -1.28 2.08 1.68
N LYS A 74 -0.79 1.83 2.90
CA LYS A 74 -1.21 0.66 3.69
C LYS A 74 -2.64 0.78 4.20
N ILE A 75 -3.03 1.98 4.64
CA ILE A 75 -4.42 2.28 5.01
C ILE A 75 -5.34 2.09 3.79
N ALA A 76 -4.94 2.55 2.60
CA ALA A 76 -5.71 2.36 1.38
C ALA A 76 -5.90 0.87 1.01
N SER A 77 -4.85 0.04 1.14
CA SER A 77 -4.98 -1.41 0.92
C SER A 77 -5.98 -2.05 1.88
N ILE A 78 -5.90 -1.71 3.17
CA ILE A 78 -6.81 -2.22 4.18
C ILE A 78 -8.25 -1.77 3.91
N ALA A 79 -8.45 -0.50 3.53
CA ALA A 79 -9.77 0.01 3.16
C ALA A 79 -10.37 -0.78 1.98
N LEU A 80 -9.56 -1.10 0.95
CA LEU A 80 -10.01 -1.96 -0.15
C LEU A 80 -10.40 -3.37 0.31
N GLU A 81 -9.62 -3.97 1.23
CA GLU A 81 -9.92 -5.30 1.79
C GLU A 81 -11.21 -5.31 2.60
N GLN A 82 -11.53 -4.20 3.26
CA GLN A 82 -12.79 -4.01 4.01
C GLN A 82 -13.97 -3.58 3.11
N GLY A 83 -13.74 -3.33 1.82
CA GLY A 83 -14.76 -2.81 0.91
C GLY A 83 -15.07 -1.32 1.09
N ASP A 84 -14.27 -0.58 1.88
CA ASP A 84 -14.36 0.88 2.00
C ASP A 84 -13.71 1.55 0.79
N LEU A 85 -14.43 1.56 -0.33
CA LEU A 85 -13.97 2.15 -1.59
C LEU A 85 -13.80 3.68 -1.47
N ALA A 86 -14.56 4.34 -0.60
CA ALA A 86 -14.49 5.78 -0.40
C ALA A 86 -13.23 6.18 0.38
N GLY A 87 -12.93 5.49 1.48
CA GLY A 87 -11.70 5.67 2.24
C GLY A 87 -10.46 5.32 1.43
N ALA A 88 -10.51 4.24 0.64
CA ALA A 88 -9.43 3.89 -0.28
C ALA A 88 -9.18 4.98 -1.33
N ALA A 89 -10.23 5.53 -1.95
CA ALA A 89 -10.11 6.61 -2.93
C ALA A 89 -9.43 7.84 -2.31
N ALA A 90 -9.93 8.31 -1.16
CA ALA A 90 -9.38 9.47 -0.48
C ALA A 90 -7.88 9.29 -0.13
N ALA A 91 -7.50 8.11 0.36
CA ALA A 91 -6.10 7.80 0.67
C ALA A 91 -5.21 7.74 -0.57
N LEU A 92 -5.69 7.17 -1.68
CA LEU A 92 -4.92 7.10 -2.93
C LEU A 92 -4.74 8.47 -3.58
N ASP A 93 -5.75 9.34 -3.52
CA ASP A 93 -5.68 10.70 -4.04
C ASP A 93 -4.66 11.54 -3.25
N GLU A 94 -4.66 11.45 -1.92
CA GLU A 94 -3.65 12.10 -1.07
C GLU A 94 -2.23 11.62 -1.44
N CYS A 95 -2.05 10.33 -1.68
CA CYS A 95 -0.74 9.76 -2.01
C CYS A 95 -0.20 10.19 -3.37
N ARG A 96 -1.07 10.44 -4.35
CA ARG A 96 -0.66 10.68 -5.75
C ARG A 96 0.20 11.93 -5.85
N GLU A 97 -0.28 13.04 -5.30
CA GLU A 97 0.42 14.32 -5.35
C GLU A 97 1.80 14.23 -4.67
N GLY A 98 1.87 13.65 -3.47
CA GLY A 98 3.14 13.53 -2.74
C GLY A 98 4.14 12.58 -3.43
N ALA A 99 3.68 11.48 -4.01
CA ALA A 99 4.54 10.55 -4.72
C ALA A 99 5.14 11.15 -6.00
N GLU A 100 4.37 11.97 -6.72
CA GLU A 100 4.84 12.71 -7.89
C GLU A 100 5.87 13.78 -7.52
N GLN A 101 5.59 14.58 -6.49
CA GLN A 101 6.51 15.60 -5.99
C GLN A 101 7.86 15.00 -5.56
N LEU A 102 7.84 13.86 -4.87
CA LEU A 102 9.04 13.14 -4.45
C LEU A 102 9.72 12.34 -5.58
N ARG A 103 9.08 12.25 -6.75
CA ARG A 103 9.48 11.36 -7.86
C ARG A 103 9.70 9.91 -7.38
N ASP A 104 8.90 9.45 -6.43
CA ASP A 104 9.02 8.14 -5.82
C ASP A 104 8.35 7.08 -6.71
N ARG A 105 9.12 6.58 -7.67
CA ARG A 105 8.65 5.59 -8.66
C ARG A 105 8.10 4.31 -8.02
N ARG A 106 8.64 3.90 -6.88
CA ARG A 106 8.18 2.71 -6.16
C ARG A 106 6.80 2.95 -5.56
N ARG A 107 6.58 4.12 -4.96
CA ARG A 107 5.26 4.47 -4.42
C ARG A 107 4.23 4.69 -5.51
N LEU A 108 4.63 5.29 -6.62
CA LEU A 108 3.74 5.44 -7.79
C LEU A 108 3.31 4.08 -8.36
N SER A 109 4.20 3.09 -8.42
CA SER A 109 3.82 1.75 -8.89
C SER A 109 2.86 1.05 -7.92
N GLU A 110 3.10 1.14 -6.60
CA GLU A 110 2.20 0.58 -5.58
C GLU A 110 0.82 1.27 -5.61
N LEU A 111 0.81 2.60 -5.69
CA LEU A 111 -0.40 3.40 -5.82
C LEU A 111 -1.21 2.98 -7.05
N ASN A 112 -0.57 2.82 -8.20
CA ASN A 112 -1.26 2.43 -9.44
C ASN A 112 -1.86 1.02 -9.35
N CYS A 113 -1.22 0.06 -8.68
CA CYS A 113 -1.83 -1.24 -8.42
C CYS A 113 -3.08 -1.11 -7.53
N LEU A 114 -3.03 -0.32 -6.46
CA LEU A 114 -4.18 -0.10 -5.58
C LEU A 114 -5.31 0.67 -6.28
N SER A 115 -4.99 1.66 -7.10
CA SER A 115 -5.97 2.34 -7.95
C SER A 115 -6.63 1.38 -8.93
N ALA A 116 -5.88 0.44 -9.51
CA ALA A 116 -6.48 -0.55 -10.40
C ALA A 116 -7.50 -1.45 -9.67
N ARG A 117 -7.15 -1.92 -8.46
CA ARG A 117 -8.07 -2.68 -7.61
C ARG A 117 -9.33 -1.87 -7.26
N LEU A 118 -9.17 -0.58 -6.93
CA LEU A 118 -10.29 0.32 -6.66
C LEU A 118 -11.20 0.47 -7.88
N TYR A 119 -10.63 0.69 -9.07
CA TYR A 119 -11.38 0.85 -10.31
C TYR A 119 -12.12 -0.43 -10.68
N ASP A 120 -11.48 -1.60 -10.56
CA ASP A 120 -12.13 -2.88 -10.82
C ASP A 120 -13.29 -3.14 -9.85
N ALA A 121 -13.12 -2.83 -8.57
CA ALA A 121 -14.19 -2.92 -7.56
C ALA A 121 -15.39 -2.00 -7.88
N LYS A 122 -15.17 -0.90 -8.62
CA LYS A 122 -16.23 0.00 -9.12
C LYS A 122 -16.80 -0.43 -10.48
N GLY A 123 -16.27 -1.48 -11.10
CA GLY A 123 -16.62 -1.91 -12.46
C GLY A 123 -15.98 -1.06 -13.57
N GLU A 124 -15.04 -0.17 -13.23
CA GLU A 124 -14.36 0.75 -14.14
C GLU A 124 -13.15 0.06 -14.81
N ARG A 125 -13.39 -1.04 -15.53
CA ARG A 125 -12.31 -1.92 -16.06
C ARG A 125 -11.29 -1.23 -16.95
N ALA A 126 -11.71 -0.27 -17.77
CA ALA A 126 -10.78 0.49 -18.62
C ALA A 126 -9.79 1.32 -17.77
N ALA A 127 -10.28 1.93 -16.69
CA ALA A 127 -9.43 2.68 -15.75
C ALA A 127 -8.52 1.74 -14.96
N ALA A 128 -9.01 0.57 -14.56
CA ALA A 128 -8.20 -0.47 -13.92
C ALA A 128 -7.06 -0.95 -14.82
N SER A 129 -7.34 -1.24 -16.09
CA SER A 129 -6.34 -1.63 -17.09
C SER A 129 -5.28 -0.55 -17.31
N ALA A 130 -5.71 0.72 -17.41
CA ALA A 130 -4.80 1.85 -17.58
C ALA A 130 -3.86 1.99 -16.36
N ALA A 131 -4.39 1.88 -15.14
CA ALA A 131 -3.61 1.95 -13.91
C ALA A 131 -2.60 0.79 -13.82
N LEU A 132 -2.99 -0.45 -14.12
CA LEU A 132 -2.06 -1.59 -14.20
C LEU A 132 -0.96 -1.37 -15.24
N GLY A 133 -1.30 -0.83 -16.42
CA GLY A 133 -0.34 -0.49 -17.45
C GLY A 133 0.73 0.50 -16.97
N GLN A 134 0.34 1.51 -16.19
CA GLN A 134 1.27 2.46 -15.57
C GLN A 134 2.17 1.79 -14.51
N ALA A 135 1.61 0.92 -13.67
CA ALA A 135 2.40 0.17 -12.68
C ALA A 135 3.44 -0.74 -13.36
N ILE A 136 3.04 -1.45 -14.42
CA ILE A 136 3.90 -2.34 -15.22
C ILE A 136 5.09 -1.58 -15.83
N ASP A 137 4.86 -0.42 -16.44
CA ASP A 137 5.94 0.40 -17.01
C ASP A 137 6.95 0.81 -15.92
N LEU A 138 6.45 1.24 -14.75
CA LEU A 138 7.31 1.60 -13.62
C LEU A 138 8.11 0.41 -13.09
N PHE A 139 7.47 -0.75 -12.85
CA PHE A 139 8.16 -1.96 -12.40
C PHE A 139 9.22 -2.43 -13.39
N ARG A 140 8.92 -2.37 -14.69
CA ARG A 140 9.87 -2.71 -15.75
C ARG A 140 11.10 -1.80 -15.72
N ARG A 141 10.90 -0.47 -15.63
CA ARG A 141 12.00 0.50 -15.53
C ARG A 141 12.84 0.34 -14.28
N MET A 142 12.24 -0.13 -13.18
CA MET A 142 12.94 -0.37 -11.91
C MET A 142 13.54 -1.79 -11.79
N GLY A 143 13.25 -2.70 -12.73
CA GLY A 143 13.70 -4.09 -12.65
C GLY A 143 13.00 -4.93 -11.57
N MET A 144 11.81 -4.52 -11.12
CA MET A 144 11.03 -5.20 -10.08
C MET A 144 10.27 -6.41 -10.64
N ARG A 145 11.00 -7.51 -10.90
CA ARG A 145 10.48 -8.68 -11.64
C ARG A 145 9.26 -9.36 -11.00
N HIS A 146 9.23 -9.46 -9.67
CA HIS A 146 8.12 -10.11 -8.96
C HIS A 146 6.85 -9.28 -9.07
N ASP A 147 6.94 -7.97 -8.78
CA ASP A 147 5.81 -7.05 -8.85
C ASP A 147 5.32 -6.88 -10.30
N LEU A 148 6.25 -6.83 -11.27
CA LEU A 148 5.93 -6.83 -12.69
C LEU A 148 5.08 -8.04 -13.07
N ALA A 149 5.52 -9.25 -12.72
CA ALA A 149 4.81 -10.47 -13.06
C ALA A 149 3.44 -10.55 -12.35
N ALA A 150 3.31 -9.99 -11.15
CA ALA A 150 2.02 -9.90 -10.45
C ALA A 150 1.05 -8.97 -11.19
N ALA A 151 1.48 -7.75 -11.51
CA ALA A 151 0.64 -6.78 -12.23
C ALA A 151 0.25 -7.25 -13.64
N GLU A 152 1.16 -7.94 -14.35
CA GLU A 152 0.85 -8.53 -15.66
C GLU A 152 -0.21 -9.64 -15.56
N ARG A 153 -0.18 -10.47 -14.51
CA ARG A 153 -1.22 -11.48 -14.27
C ARG A 153 -2.58 -10.85 -13.97
N GLU A 154 -2.62 -9.80 -13.16
CA GLU A 154 -3.84 -9.07 -12.85
C GLU A 154 -4.45 -8.45 -14.12
N LEU A 155 -3.62 -7.86 -14.99
CA LEU A 155 -4.10 -7.28 -16.25
C LEU A 155 -4.70 -8.34 -17.19
N VAL A 156 -4.07 -9.52 -17.27
CA VAL A 156 -4.60 -10.64 -18.05
C VAL A 156 -5.94 -11.13 -17.50
N ALA A 157 -6.07 -11.25 -16.18
CA ALA A 157 -7.31 -11.66 -15.54
C ALA A 157 -8.46 -10.67 -15.80
N LEU A 158 -8.15 -9.37 -15.75
CA LEU A 158 -9.11 -8.30 -16.04
C LEU A 158 -9.66 -8.38 -17.47
N ALA A 159 -8.78 -8.57 -18.47
CA ALA A 159 -9.17 -8.70 -19.87
C ALA A 159 -9.91 -10.01 -20.19
N ALA A 160 -9.59 -11.09 -19.47
CA ALA A 160 -10.32 -12.36 -19.62
C ALA A 160 -11.77 -12.25 -19.10
N GLY A 161 -12.00 -11.46 -18.05
CA GLY A 161 -13.33 -11.16 -17.52
C GLY A 161 -14.19 -10.29 -18.46
N GLU A 162 -13.60 -9.46 -19.31
CA GLU A 162 -14.34 -8.70 -20.33
C GLU A 162 -14.90 -9.62 -21.43
N LYS A 163 -14.05 -10.51 -21.96
CA LYS A 163 -14.43 -11.43 -23.05
C LYS A 163 -15.51 -12.43 -22.66
N SER A 164 -15.64 -12.76 -21.38
CA SER A 164 -16.71 -13.65 -20.90
C SER A 164 -18.05 -12.94 -20.78
N LEU A 165 -18.06 -11.65 -20.43
CA LEU A 165 -19.27 -10.83 -20.37
C LEU A 165 -19.80 -10.51 -21.77
N GLU A 166 -18.93 -10.17 -22.72
CA GLU A 166 -19.31 -9.87 -24.12
C GLU A 166 -19.89 -11.09 -24.87
N LYS A 167 -19.52 -12.32 -24.49
CA LYS A 167 -20.05 -13.55 -25.10
C LYS A 167 -21.38 -14.02 -24.50
N GLY A 168 -21.79 -13.45 -23.36
CA GLY A 168 -23.00 -13.82 -22.64
C GLY A 168 -24.18 -12.86 -22.82
N SER A 169 -23.97 -11.72 -23.49
CA SER A 169 -24.99 -10.71 -23.85
C SER A 169 -25.45 -10.86 -25.29
#